data_AF-A0AAW2WLL8-F1
#
_entry.id   AF-A0AAW2WLL8-F1
#
_cell.length_a   1.000
_cell.length_b   1.000
_cell.length_c   1.000
_cell.angle_alpha   90.00
_cell.angle_beta   90.00
_cell.angle_gamma   90.00
#
_symmetry.space_group_name_H-M   'P 1'
#
loop_
_entity.id
_entity.type
_entity.pdbx_description
1 polymer ?
#
loop_
_entity_poly.entity_id
_entity_poly.type
_entity_poly.pdbx_seq_one_letter_code
_entity_poly.pdbx_strand_id
1 'polypeptide(L)'
;MQQISFIAGNMLQTKVLLQPKAGKKNGKKNITAAFIALFLGDAKTLLSLMKAKFPELGLKKEDYKETSWIKSVLLWTQFPDGTPENAVLNRASASSSFKIKSDFVTTPIPKDGLQSVLEKLAESGDIWMVLNPYGGRMTEIPESAAAFPHRAGNIYKIQYVLYWNEPGAEAEKRKIYETRKFYNYMTPFVSKNPRAAFLNYRDIDIGSTDNGRNAYNEAQERTKHPASKELDKETGLPASKESKEFS
;
A
#
# COMPACT_ATOMS: atom_id res chain seq x y z
N MET A 1 -5.38 -12.13 -14.42
CA MET A 1 -4.07 -11.76 -13.85
C MET A 1 -3.73 -12.87 -12.88
N GLN A 2 -2.79 -13.77 -13.22
CA GLN A 2 -2.32 -14.77 -12.26
C GLN A 2 -1.80 -14.05 -11.01
N GLN A 3 -2.00 -14.66 -9.85
CA GLN A 3 -1.71 -14.07 -8.54
C GLN A 3 -0.23 -13.68 -8.41
N ILE A 4 0.10 -12.42 -8.74
CA ILE A 4 1.44 -11.83 -8.57
C ILE A 4 1.95 -11.99 -7.13
N SER A 5 1.03 -12.12 -6.17
CA SER A 5 1.29 -12.27 -4.74
C SER A 5 1.96 -13.58 -4.33
N PHE A 6 2.01 -14.60 -5.18
CA PHE A 6 2.47 -15.94 -4.76
C PHE A 6 3.76 -16.41 -5.42
N ILE A 7 4.38 -15.58 -6.26
CA ILE A 7 5.16 -16.09 -7.39
C ILE A 7 6.60 -16.50 -7.02
N ALA A 8 7.17 -16.13 -5.88
CA ALA A 8 8.64 -16.19 -5.79
C ALA A 8 9.28 -16.38 -4.40
N GLY A 9 8.57 -16.99 -3.45
CA GLY A 9 9.17 -17.35 -2.15
C GLY A 9 9.75 -16.15 -1.39
N ASN A 10 10.61 -16.40 -0.41
CA ASN A 10 11.16 -15.36 0.46
C ASN A 10 12.25 -14.47 -0.20
N MET A 11 12.53 -14.64 -1.51
CA MET A 11 13.67 -14.02 -2.19
C MET A 11 13.29 -12.92 -3.20
N LEU A 12 12.03 -12.82 -3.63
CA LEU A 12 11.58 -11.78 -4.55
C LEU A 12 10.58 -10.85 -3.86
N GLN A 13 10.98 -9.59 -3.70
CA GLN A 13 10.07 -8.52 -3.32
C GLN A 13 9.67 -7.75 -4.56
N THR A 14 8.38 -7.50 -4.75
CA THR A 14 7.88 -6.65 -5.83
C THR A 14 7.01 -5.53 -5.28
N LYS A 15 6.83 -4.48 -6.09
CA LYS A 15 5.72 -3.54 -5.97
C LYS A 15 5.21 -3.21 -7.38
N VAL A 16 3.91 -3.04 -7.50
CA VAL A 16 3.28 -2.57 -8.74
C VAL A 16 2.85 -1.13 -8.51
N LEU A 17 3.36 -0.21 -9.32
CA LEU A 17 3.00 1.19 -9.29
C LEU A 17 2.06 1.48 -10.46
N LEU A 18 0.82 1.84 -10.15
CA LEU A 18 -0.19 2.23 -11.12
C LEU A 18 -0.36 3.76 -11.06
N GLN A 19 -0.12 4.41 -12.20
CA GLN A 19 -0.13 5.87 -12.31
C GLN A 19 -0.91 6.31 -13.54
N PRO A 20 -1.79 7.31 -13.42
CA PRO A 20 -2.33 8.01 -14.58
C PRO A 20 -1.23 8.79 -15.31
N LYS A 21 -1.20 8.64 -16.63
CA LYS A 21 -0.31 9.37 -17.54
C LYS A 21 -1.16 10.08 -18.59
N ALA A 22 -0.80 11.32 -18.93
CA ALA A 22 -1.51 12.08 -19.96
C ALA A 22 -1.60 11.27 -21.26
N GLY A 23 -2.83 11.00 -21.73
CA GLY A 23 -3.08 10.28 -22.96
C GLY A 23 -3.00 11.19 -24.19
N LYS A 24 -2.72 10.60 -25.35
CA LYS A 24 -2.57 11.34 -26.63
C LYS A 24 -3.91 11.73 -27.28
N LYS A 25 -5.06 11.21 -26.82
CA LYS A 25 -6.39 11.45 -27.43
C LYS A 25 -7.42 11.90 -26.38
N ASN A 26 -8.08 13.03 -26.66
CA ASN A 26 -9.27 13.55 -25.95
C ASN A 26 -9.10 13.83 -24.44
N GLY A 27 -7.88 14.10 -23.96
CA GLY A 27 -7.63 14.43 -22.55
C GLY A 27 -7.85 13.27 -21.56
N LYS A 28 -8.22 12.07 -22.01
CA LYS A 28 -8.31 10.87 -21.16
C LYS A 28 -6.92 10.42 -20.77
N LYS A 29 -6.66 10.25 -19.47
CA LYS A 29 -5.40 9.71 -18.94
C LYS A 29 -5.40 8.19 -19.13
N ASN A 30 -4.27 7.62 -19.57
CA ASN A 30 -4.05 6.18 -19.60
C ASN A 30 -3.39 5.75 -18.28
N ILE A 31 -3.58 4.50 -17.85
CA ILE A 31 -2.83 3.96 -16.70
C ILE A 31 -1.56 3.27 -17.18
N THR A 32 -0.43 3.66 -16.60
CA THR A 32 0.83 2.90 -16.68
C THR A 32 0.98 2.03 -15.45
N ALA A 33 1.38 0.77 -15.67
CA ALA A 33 1.76 -0.15 -14.62
C ALA A 33 3.27 -0.40 -14.67
N ALA A 34 3.98 -0.03 -13.62
CA ALA A 34 5.41 -0.32 -13.46
C ALA A 34 5.57 -1.44 -12.42
N PHE A 35 6.24 -2.52 -12.81
CA PHE A 35 6.59 -3.63 -11.95
C PHE A 35 8.03 -3.44 -11.48
N ILE A 36 8.20 -3.10 -10.21
CA ILE A 36 9.53 -2.87 -9.62
C ILE A 36 9.83 -4.06 -8.71
N ALA A 37 11.00 -4.66 -8.89
CA ALA A 37 11.36 -5.90 -8.21
C ALA A 37 12.77 -5.83 -7.60
N LEU A 38 12.94 -6.49 -6.47
CA LEU A 38 14.22 -6.82 -5.85
C LEU A 38 14.27 -8.32 -5.68
N PHE A 39 15.30 -8.95 -6.26
CA PHE A 39 15.55 -10.38 -6.12
C PHE A 39 16.86 -10.61 -5.37
N LEU A 40 16.81 -11.38 -4.30
CA LEU A 40 17.98 -11.77 -3.50
C LEU A 40 18.63 -13.01 -4.13
N GLY A 41 19.37 -12.80 -5.21
CA GLY A 41 20.06 -13.86 -5.94
C GLY A 41 20.61 -13.36 -7.26
N ASP A 42 21.08 -14.29 -8.09
CA ASP A 42 21.59 -13.99 -9.41
C ASP A 42 20.48 -13.90 -10.48
N ALA A 43 20.80 -13.25 -11.58
CA ALA A 43 19.95 -12.99 -12.72
C ALA A 43 19.50 -14.25 -13.45
N LYS A 44 20.34 -15.30 -13.50
CA LYS A 44 19.98 -16.56 -14.15
C LYS A 44 18.87 -17.23 -13.37
N THR A 45 18.98 -17.25 -12.04
CA THR A 45 17.95 -17.78 -11.13
C THR A 45 16.67 -16.95 -11.24
N LEU A 46 16.76 -15.61 -11.26
CA LEU A 46 15.61 -14.72 -11.48
C LEU A 46 14.89 -15.01 -12.80
N LEU A 47 15.63 -15.08 -13.91
CA LEU A 47 15.05 -15.33 -15.22
C LEU A 47 14.34 -16.67 -15.30
N SER A 48 14.94 -17.73 -14.75
CA SER A 48 14.30 -19.05 -14.69
C SER A 48 13.02 -19.01 -13.85
N LEU A 49 13.05 -18.33 -12.70
CA LEU A 49 11.88 -18.18 -11.84
C LEU A 49 10.74 -17.42 -12.54
N MET A 50 11.05 -16.30 -13.19
CA MET A 50 10.06 -15.48 -13.89
C MET A 50 9.46 -16.20 -15.09
N LYS A 51 10.26 -16.95 -15.86
CA LYS A 51 9.72 -17.80 -16.94
C LYS A 51 8.78 -18.89 -16.42
N ALA A 52 9.10 -19.48 -15.27
CA ALA A 52 8.31 -20.57 -14.71
C ALA A 52 7.03 -20.10 -14.00
N LYS A 53 7.05 -18.92 -13.36
CA LYS A 53 6.00 -18.49 -12.44
C LYS A 53 5.24 -17.24 -12.88
N PHE A 54 5.84 -16.40 -13.73
CA PHE A 54 5.18 -15.20 -14.25
C PHE A 54 5.63 -14.84 -15.67
N PRO A 55 5.45 -15.77 -16.65
CA PRO A 55 5.91 -15.56 -18.02
C PRO A 55 5.22 -14.37 -18.71
N GLU A 56 4.01 -14.00 -18.29
CA GLU A 56 3.23 -12.90 -18.88
C GLU A 56 3.87 -11.53 -18.67
N LEU A 57 4.75 -11.36 -17.67
CA LEU A 57 5.50 -10.12 -17.51
C LEU A 57 6.54 -9.94 -18.64
N GLY A 58 7.01 -11.04 -19.23
CA GLY A 58 7.94 -11.00 -20.36
C GLY A 58 9.31 -10.42 -20.03
N LEU A 59 9.81 -10.63 -18.81
CA LEU A 59 11.10 -10.08 -18.33
C LEU A 59 12.27 -10.45 -19.27
N LYS A 60 13.04 -9.44 -19.68
CA LYS A 60 14.22 -9.58 -20.54
C LYS A 60 15.49 -9.16 -19.81
N LYS A 61 16.64 -9.42 -20.45
CA LYS A 61 17.96 -9.10 -19.89
C LYS A 61 18.15 -7.59 -19.70
N GLU A 62 17.49 -6.80 -20.53
CA GLU A 62 17.59 -5.34 -20.52
C GLU A 62 16.77 -4.70 -19.38
N ASP A 63 15.88 -5.47 -18.75
CA ASP A 63 14.94 -4.98 -17.74
C ASP A 63 15.46 -5.11 -16.29
N TYR A 64 16.61 -5.75 -16.09
CA TYR A 64 17.20 -5.95 -14.76
C TYR A 64 18.69 -5.64 -14.71
N LYS A 65 19.18 -5.38 -13.50
CA LYS A 65 20.59 -5.14 -13.21
C LYS A 65 20.99 -5.83 -11.92
N GLU A 66 22.01 -6.68 -11.99
CA GLU A 66 22.67 -7.19 -10.79
C GLU A 66 23.50 -6.08 -10.14
N THR A 67 23.36 -5.94 -8.83
CA THR A 67 24.04 -4.86 -8.10
C THR A 67 24.15 -5.21 -6.62
N SER A 68 24.93 -4.44 -5.87
CA SER A 68 25.00 -4.57 -4.41
C SER A 68 23.66 -4.19 -3.76
N TRP A 69 23.42 -4.70 -2.54
CA TRP A 69 22.20 -4.40 -1.80
C TRP A 69 21.96 -2.89 -1.64
N ILE A 70 22.99 -2.12 -1.25
CA ILE A 70 22.85 -0.66 -1.06
C ILE A 70 22.49 0.08 -2.35
N LYS A 71 23.04 -0.31 -3.50
CA LYS A 71 22.68 0.25 -4.80
C LYS A 71 21.24 -0.13 -5.19
N SER A 72 20.76 -1.30 -4.79
CA SER A 72 19.36 -1.69 -4.99
C SER A 72 18.40 -0.83 -4.16
N VAL A 73 18.80 -0.37 -2.98
CA VAL A 73 18.02 0.58 -2.16
C VAL A 73 17.83 1.90 -2.90
N LEU A 74 18.89 2.44 -3.51
CA LEU A 74 18.81 3.67 -4.33
C LEU A 74 17.80 3.52 -5.48
N LEU A 75 17.84 2.40 -6.20
CA LEU A 75 16.86 2.09 -7.26
C LEU A 75 15.44 2.00 -6.72
N TRP A 76 15.25 1.30 -5.59
CA TRP A 76 13.94 1.10 -4.97
C TRP A 76 13.27 2.42 -4.53
N THR A 77 14.08 3.36 -4.05
CA THR A 77 13.65 4.71 -3.65
C THR A 77 13.68 5.72 -4.80
N GLN A 78 13.90 5.27 -6.04
CA GLN A 78 13.85 6.07 -7.27
C GLN A 78 14.90 7.19 -7.35
N PHE A 79 16.09 6.98 -6.76
CA PHE A 79 17.22 7.86 -7.07
C PHE A 79 17.62 7.71 -8.55
N PRO A 80 18.11 8.78 -9.20
CA PRO A 80 18.67 8.69 -10.54
C PRO A 80 19.82 7.66 -10.62
N ASP A 81 19.93 6.99 -11.76
CA ASP A 81 21.04 6.09 -12.02
C ASP A 81 22.39 6.81 -11.88
N GLY A 82 23.35 6.15 -11.22
CA GLY A 82 24.67 6.71 -10.96
C GLY A 82 24.77 7.57 -9.69
N THR A 83 23.66 7.76 -8.95
CA THR A 83 23.69 8.42 -7.65
C THR A 83 24.68 7.70 -6.70
N PRO A 84 25.56 8.44 -5.99
CA PRO A 84 26.49 7.83 -5.03
C PRO A 84 25.76 7.29 -3.80
N GLU A 85 26.31 6.23 -3.22
CA GLU A 85 25.68 5.50 -2.10
C GLU A 85 25.43 6.39 -0.87
N ASN A 86 26.30 7.37 -0.60
CA ASN A 86 26.15 8.30 0.51
C ASN A 86 24.96 9.27 0.37
N ALA A 87 24.27 9.32 -0.78
CA ALA A 87 23.07 10.12 -0.96
C ALA A 87 21.94 9.74 0.02
N VAL A 88 21.92 8.49 0.50
CA VAL A 88 20.95 8.05 1.54
C VAL A 88 21.14 8.75 2.89
N LEU A 89 22.27 9.44 3.10
CA LEU A 89 22.52 10.21 4.31
C LEU A 89 21.85 11.60 4.29
N ASN A 90 21.35 12.04 3.13
CA ASN A 90 20.68 13.33 3.00
C ASN A 90 19.31 13.32 3.72
N ARG A 91 19.08 14.31 4.58
CA ARG A 91 17.85 14.49 5.37
C ARG A 91 16.98 15.67 4.91
N ALA A 92 17.24 16.23 3.74
CA ALA A 92 16.41 17.30 3.19
C ALA A 92 14.96 16.82 3.01
N SER A 93 14.00 17.58 3.56
CA SER A 93 12.58 17.25 3.46
C SER A 93 12.03 17.53 2.06
N ALA A 94 11.19 16.63 1.54
CA ALA A 94 10.38 16.91 0.37
C ALA A 94 9.32 17.98 0.71
N SER A 95 9.09 18.92 -0.21
CA SER A 95 8.22 20.09 0.00
C SER A 95 6.76 19.90 -0.46
N SER A 96 6.38 18.69 -0.86
CA SER A 96 5.03 18.42 -1.39
C SER A 96 4.03 18.04 -0.31
N SER A 97 2.84 18.64 -0.37
CA SER A 97 1.70 18.20 0.42
C SER A 97 1.17 16.88 -0.13
N PHE A 98 0.57 16.05 0.74
CA PHE A 98 0.04 14.76 0.33
C PHE A 98 -1.14 14.30 1.18
N LYS A 99 -1.94 13.39 0.60
CA LYS A 99 -2.93 12.58 1.31
C LYS A 99 -2.67 11.12 0.93
N ILE A 100 -2.54 10.28 1.95
CA ILE A 100 -2.37 8.84 1.80
C ILE A 100 -3.52 8.13 2.51
N LYS A 101 -4.03 7.07 1.88
CA LYS A 101 -4.92 6.08 2.50
C LYS A 101 -4.41 4.69 2.14
N SER A 102 -4.83 3.66 2.86
CA SER A 102 -4.43 2.29 2.57
C SER A 102 -5.53 1.27 2.78
N ASP A 103 -5.40 0.16 2.08
CA ASP A 103 -6.25 -1.01 2.20
C ASP A 103 -5.41 -2.29 2.16
N PHE A 104 -6.00 -3.39 2.60
CA PHE A 104 -5.50 -4.73 2.32
C PHE A 104 -6.50 -5.50 1.46
N VAL A 105 -5.98 -6.27 0.51
CA VAL A 105 -6.77 -7.17 -0.32
C VAL A 105 -6.54 -8.60 0.15
N THR A 106 -7.63 -9.31 0.44
CA THR A 106 -7.62 -10.70 0.92
C THR A 106 -8.17 -11.69 -0.11
N THR A 107 -8.88 -11.21 -1.13
CA THR A 107 -9.40 -11.99 -2.26
C THR A 107 -9.03 -11.26 -3.56
N PRO A 108 -8.55 -11.95 -4.61
CA PRO A 108 -8.17 -11.29 -5.85
C PRO A 108 -9.34 -10.51 -6.46
N ILE A 109 -9.08 -9.26 -6.88
CA ILE A 109 -10.06 -8.45 -7.58
C ILE A 109 -10.40 -9.13 -8.92
N PRO A 110 -11.68 -9.43 -9.22
CA PRO A 110 -12.08 -10.00 -10.51
C PRO A 110 -11.64 -9.13 -11.68
N LYS A 111 -11.46 -9.72 -12.87
CA LYS A 111 -10.96 -8.99 -14.05
C LYS A 111 -11.78 -7.73 -14.37
N ASP A 112 -13.10 -7.84 -14.35
CA ASP A 112 -14.01 -6.72 -14.67
C ASP A 112 -13.96 -5.66 -13.56
N GLY A 113 -13.84 -6.08 -12.30
CA GLY A 113 -13.63 -5.18 -11.16
C GLY A 113 -12.31 -4.42 -11.29
N LEU A 114 -11.22 -5.11 -11.67
CA LEU A 114 -9.92 -4.49 -11.88
C LEU A 114 -9.97 -3.50 -13.05
N GLN A 115 -10.63 -3.85 -14.15
CA GLN A 115 -10.83 -2.93 -15.27
C GLN A 115 -11.54 -1.65 -14.80
N SER A 116 -12.63 -1.78 -14.04
CA SER A 116 -13.37 -0.64 -13.50
C SER A 116 -12.53 0.21 -12.55
N VAL A 117 -11.69 -0.42 -11.71
CA VAL A 117 -10.72 0.29 -10.84
C VAL A 117 -9.70 1.08 -11.67
N LEU A 118 -9.16 0.50 -12.75
CA LEU A 118 -8.20 1.18 -13.63
C LEU A 118 -8.83 2.37 -14.37
N GLU A 119 -10.07 2.21 -14.83
CA GLU A 119 -10.86 3.30 -15.43
C GLU A 119 -11.09 4.41 -14.39
N LYS A 120 -11.45 4.04 -13.16
CA LYS A 120 -11.66 5.01 -12.09
C LYS A 120 -10.38 5.75 -11.68
N LEU A 121 -9.26 5.05 -11.69
CA LEU A 121 -7.94 5.64 -11.42
C LEU A 121 -7.57 6.64 -12.52
N ALA A 122 -7.87 6.31 -13.77
CA ALA A 122 -7.64 7.19 -14.92
C ALA A 122 -8.49 8.47 -14.85
N GLU A 123 -9.77 8.35 -14.44
CA GLU A 123 -10.65 9.49 -14.19
C GLU A 123 -10.12 10.41 -13.08
N SER A 124 -9.63 9.82 -11.99
CA SER A 124 -9.11 10.57 -10.83
C SER A 124 -7.85 11.36 -11.20
N GLY A 125 -7.03 10.80 -12.09
CA GLY A 125 -5.96 11.48 -12.81
C GLY A 125 -4.70 11.82 -12.02
N ASP A 126 -4.78 12.02 -10.71
CA ASP A 126 -3.64 12.45 -9.88
C ASP A 126 -3.30 11.44 -8.77
N ILE A 127 -4.15 10.43 -8.57
CA ILE A 127 -3.95 9.38 -7.58
C ILE A 127 -2.99 8.34 -8.14
N TRP A 128 -2.00 7.95 -7.35
CA TRP A 128 -1.16 6.79 -7.61
C TRP A 128 -1.59 5.64 -6.70
N MET A 129 -1.62 4.44 -7.25
CA MET A 129 -1.94 3.22 -6.50
C MET A 129 -0.71 2.31 -6.48
N VAL A 130 -0.20 2.03 -5.28
CA VAL A 130 0.97 1.15 -5.07
C VAL A 130 0.53 -0.15 -4.43
N LEU A 131 0.66 -1.26 -5.17
CA LEU A 131 0.34 -2.59 -4.69
C LEU A 131 1.62 -3.27 -4.20
N ASN A 132 1.65 -3.64 -2.92
CA ASN A 132 2.78 -4.32 -2.28
C ASN A 132 2.34 -5.73 -1.91
N PRO A 133 2.79 -6.76 -2.65
CA PRO A 133 2.54 -8.17 -2.37
C PRO A 133 2.88 -8.58 -0.94
N TYR A 134 1.98 -9.37 -0.36
CA TYR A 134 2.15 -10.11 0.88
C TYR A 134 2.28 -11.60 0.56
N GLY A 135 2.60 -12.40 1.57
CA GLY A 135 3.00 -13.79 1.39
C GLY A 135 4.35 -14.07 2.03
N GLY A 136 4.97 -15.19 1.67
CA GLY A 136 6.29 -15.59 2.16
C GLY A 136 6.38 -15.49 3.69
N ARG A 137 7.44 -14.84 4.18
CA ARG A 137 7.69 -14.65 5.61
C ARG A 137 6.55 -13.94 6.35
N MET A 138 5.75 -13.10 5.68
CA MET A 138 4.61 -12.42 6.32
C MET A 138 3.45 -13.36 6.63
N THR A 139 3.34 -14.51 5.95
CA THR A 139 2.33 -15.54 6.22
C THR A 139 2.75 -16.48 7.36
N GLU A 140 4.06 -16.64 7.58
CA GLU A 140 4.61 -17.55 8.60
C GLU A 140 4.51 -16.97 10.02
N ILE A 141 4.45 -15.64 10.16
CA ILE A 141 4.40 -14.94 11.44
C ILE A 141 2.96 -14.89 11.95
N PRO A 142 2.65 -15.37 13.18
CA PRO A 142 1.32 -15.25 13.75
C PRO A 142 0.84 -13.79 13.86
N GLU A 143 -0.46 -13.53 13.64
CA GLU A 143 -1.03 -12.18 13.81
C GLU A 143 -0.78 -11.61 15.21
N SER A 144 -0.72 -12.46 16.23
CA SER A 144 -0.49 -12.09 17.63
C SER A 144 0.97 -11.78 17.97
N ALA A 145 1.93 -12.12 17.11
CA ALA A 145 3.36 -12.01 17.42
C ALA A 145 3.87 -10.58 17.57
N ALA A 146 3.14 -9.59 17.01
CA ALA A 146 3.44 -8.17 17.17
C ALA A 146 2.14 -7.34 17.12
N ALA A 147 2.26 -6.04 17.38
CA ALA A 147 1.22 -5.05 17.14
C ALA A 147 0.70 -5.15 15.70
N PHE A 148 1.60 -5.18 14.71
CA PHE A 148 1.29 -5.35 13.29
C PHE A 148 0.63 -6.71 12.99
N PRO A 149 -0.69 -6.74 12.71
CA PRO A 149 -1.50 -7.95 12.68
C PRO A 149 -1.69 -8.49 11.26
N HIS A 150 -1.37 -7.72 10.23
CA HIS A 150 -1.68 -8.06 8.85
C HIS A 150 -0.70 -9.11 8.33
N ARG A 151 -1.02 -10.39 8.56
CA ARG A 151 -0.16 -11.55 8.25
C ARG A 151 -0.83 -12.45 7.21
N ALA A 152 -0.95 -13.74 7.49
CA ALA A 152 -1.61 -14.73 6.64
C ALA A 152 -3.01 -14.27 6.19
N GLY A 153 -3.37 -14.62 4.95
CA GLY A 153 -4.66 -14.24 4.33
C GLY A 153 -4.65 -12.90 3.59
N ASN A 154 -3.63 -12.06 3.78
CA ASN A 154 -3.45 -10.84 2.98
C ASN A 154 -2.67 -11.15 1.70
N ILE A 155 -3.21 -10.76 0.55
CA ILE A 155 -2.62 -10.95 -0.79
C ILE A 155 -1.67 -9.80 -1.12
N TYR A 156 -2.10 -8.56 -0.86
CA TYR A 156 -1.27 -7.36 -0.96
C TYR A 156 -1.86 -6.20 -0.16
N LYS A 157 -1.00 -5.27 0.23
CA LYS A 157 -1.38 -3.94 0.74
C LYS A 157 -1.45 -2.96 -0.43
N ILE A 158 -2.49 -2.14 -0.45
CA ILE A 158 -2.62 -1.01 -1.36
C ILE A 158 -2.30 0.28 -0.62
N GLN A 159 -1.49 1.14 -1.24
CA GLN A 159 -1.35 2.55 -0.86
C GLN A 159 -1.97 3.40 -1.97
N TYR A 160 -2.89 4.30 -1.60
CA TYR A 160 -3.37 5.37 -2.47
C TYR A 160 -2.67 6.64 -2.05
N VAL A 161 -1.96 7.28 -2.97
CA VAL A 161 -1.24 8.53 -2.68
C VAL A 161 -1.56 9.58 -3.72
N LEU A 162 -1.81 10.79 -3.25
CA LEU A 162 -1.98 11.98 -4.07
C LEU A 162 -1.06 13.05 -3.50
N TYR A 163 -0.13 13.53 -4.32
CA TYR A 163 0.75 14.66 -4.01
C TYR A 163 0.26 15.94 -4.70
N TRP A 164 0.43 17.09 -4.05
CA TRP A 164 0.20 18.38 -4.68
C TRP A 164 1.14 19.46 -4.12
N ASN A 165 1.44 20.44 -4.98
CA ASN A 165 2.20 21.65 -4.63
C ASN A 165 1.35 22.92 -4.75
N GLU A 166 0.10 22.79 -5.22
CA GLU A 166 -0.83 23.90 -5.34
C GLU A 166 -1.18 24.42 -3.94
N PRO A 167 -0.88 25.70 -3.64
CA PRO A 167 -1.13 26.24 -2.31
C PRO A 167 -2.61 26.56 -2.10
N GLY A 168 -3.02 26.65 -0.83
CA GLY A 168 -4.33 27.16 -0.42
C GLY A 168 -5.34 26.07 -0.03
N ALA A 169 -6.25 26.45 0.86
CA ALA A 169 -7.22 25.54 1.47
C ALA A 169 -8.19 24.89 0.46
N GLU A 170 -8.53 25.60 -0.62
CA GLU A 170 -9.43 25.04 -1.64
C GLU A 170 -8.77 23.92 -2.46
N ALA A 171 -7.48 24.06 -2.78
CA ALA A 171 -6.72 23.01 -3.43
C ALA A 171 -6.62 21.77 -2.52
N GLU A 172 -6.29 21.98 -1.24
CA GLU A 172 -6.24 20.93 -0.22
C GLU A 172 -7.58 20.19 -0.08
N LYS A 173 -8.69 20.92 0.13
CA LYS A 173 -10.03 20.33 0.23
C LYS A 173 -10.36 19.47 -0.99
N ARG A 174 -10.08 19.96 -2.19
CA ARG A 174 -10.30 19.24 -3.45
C ARG A 174 -9.47 17.96 -3.51
N LYS A 175 -8.16 18.02 -3.23
CA LYS A 175 -7.28 16.84 -3.30
C LYS A 175 -7.63 15.77 -2.26
N ILE A 176 -7.98 16.19 -1.05
CA ILE A 176 -8.46 15.29 0.01
C ILE A 176 -9.78 14.64 -0.42
N TYR A 177 -10.73 15.42 -0.96
CA TYR A 177 -12.01 14.91 -1.45
C TYR A 177 -11.84 13.85 -2.55
N GLU A 178 -10.99 14.09 -3.54
CA GLU A 178 -10.75 13.10 -4.61
C GLU A 178 -10.15 11.80 -4.06
N THR A 179 -9.22 11.90 -3.10
CA THR A 179 -8.64 10.71 -2.46
C THR A 179 -9.70 9.91 -1.68
N ARG A 180 -10.60 10.60 -0.95
CA ARG A 180 -11.72 9.97 -0.24
C ARG A 180 -12.70 9.30 -1.21
N LYS A 181 -13.03 9.97 -2.32
CA LYS A 181 -13.92 9.44 -3.36
C LYS A 181 -13.37 8.16 -3.97
N PHE A 182 -12.09 8.13 -4.32
CA PHE A 182 -11.44 6.91 -4.83
C PHE A 182 -11.35 5.80 -3.79
N TYR A 183 -11.00 6.13 -2.54
CA TYR A 183 -10.98 5.18 -1.44
C TYR A 183 -12.35 4.54 -1.21
N ASN A 184 -13.43 5.33 -1.23
CA ASN A 184 -14.79 4.81 -1.09
C ASN A 184 -15.18 3.92 -2.27
N TYR A 185 -14.73 4.24 -3.47
CA TYR A 185 -14.94 3.39 -4.64
C TYR A 185 -14.25 2.01 -4.51
N MET A 186 -13.12 1.93 -3.80
CA MET A 186 -12.39 0.67 -3.57
C MET A 186 -13.05 -0.29 -2.57
N THR A 187 -14.06 0.16 -1.83
CA THR A 187 -14.73 -0.62 -0.75
C THR A 187 -15.11 -2.07 -1.11
N PRO A 188 -15.73 -2.37 -2.27
CA PRO A 188 -16.16 -3.75 -2.57
C PRO A 188 -14.99 -4.69 -2.95
N PHE A 189 -13.78 -4.16 -3.15
CA PHE A 189 -12.63 -4.90 -3.68
C PHE A 189 -11.57 -5.23 -2.63
N VAL A 190 -11.74 -4.74 -1.40
CA VAL A 190 -10.75 -4.83 -0.33
C VAL A 190 -11.31 -5.61 0.87
N SER A 191 -10.47 -5.81 1.89
CA SER A 191 -10.89 -6.42 3.14
C SER A 191 -12.14 -5.75 3.73
N LYS A 192 -12.94 -6.54 4.43
CA LYS A 192 -14.18 -6.10 5.08
C LYS A 192 -14.34 -6.89 6.36
N ASN A 193 -15.10 -6.35 7.31
CA ASN A 193 -15.35 -6.96 8.63
C ASN A 193 -14.07 -7.51 9.32
N PRO A 194 -12.97 -6.75 9.31
CA PRO A 194 -13.06 -5.31 9.13
C PRO A 194 -12.19 -4.85 7.90
N ARG A 195 -12.51 -3.72 7.22
CA ARG A 195 -11.65 -3.01 6.23
C ARG A 195 -10.29 -2.49 6.75
N ALA A 196 -9.28 -3.34 6.69
CA ALA A 196 -7.95 -3.09 7.23
C ALA A 196 -7.23 -1.88 6.62
N ALA A 197 -6.46 -1.16 7.44
CA ALA A 197 -5.52 -0.11 7.03
C ALA A 197 -4.19 -0.25 7.77
N PHE A 198 -3.19 0.51 7.34
CA PHE A 198 -1.83 0.46 7.89
C PHE A 198 -1.54 1.68 8.77
N LEU A 199 -1.17 1.46 10.04
CA LEU A 199 -1.01 2.54 11.02
C LEU A 199 -0.01 3.62 10.60
N ASN A 200 1.10 3.22 9.98
CA ASN A 200 2.14 4.16 9.54
C ASN A 200 1.67 5.08 8.39
N TYR A 201 0.51 4.80 7.80
CA TYR A 201 -0.20 5.73 6.93
C TYR A 201 -1.40 6.30 7.69
N ARG A 202 -1.10 7.08 8.74
CA ARG A 202 -2.12 7.63 9.63
C ARG A 202 -3.19 8.37 8.85
N ASP A 203 -4.43 8.00 9.13
CA ASP A 203 -5.59 8.50 8.41
C ASP A 203 -6.71 8.84 9.40
N ILE A 204 -6.83 10.13 9.72
CA ILE A 204 -7.82 10.64 10.67
C ILE A 204 -9.27 10.45 10.18
N ASP A 205 -9.48 10.20 8.87
CA ASP A 205 -10.81 9.91 8.33
C ASP A 205 -11.37 8.58 8.84
N ILE A 206 -10.52 7.68 9.36
CA ILE A 206 -10.93 6.43 10.01
C ILE A 206 -11.57 6.69 11.38
N GLY A 207 -11.21 7.82 12.01
CA GLY A 207 -11.68 8.23 13.31
C GLY A 207 -10.58 8.96 14.11
N SER A 208 -11.02 9.82 15.03
CA SER A 208 -10.20 10.49 16.03
C SER A 208 -10.75 10.20 17.42
N THR A 209 -9.91 10.34 18.44
CA THR A 209 -10.30 10.22 19.85
C THR A 209 -10.10 11.57 20.52
N ASP A 210 -11.09 12.01 21.28
CA ASP A 210 -10.93 13.17 22.14
C ASP A 210 -10.22 12.76 23.43
N ASN A 211 -9.57 13.70 24.12
CA ASN A 211 -8.88 13.44 25.39
C ASN A 211 -9.84 13.39 26.60
N GLY A 212 -11.12 13.09 26.37
CA GLY A 212 -12.17 13.10 27.38
C GLY A 212 -12.32 11.77 28.14
N ARG A 213 -13.25 11.73 29.10
CA ARG A 213 -13.53 10.51 29.89
C ARG A 213 -13.99 9.31 29.05
N ASN A 214 -14.48 9.56 27.82
CA ASN A 214 -14.95 8.56 26.88
C ASN A 214 -13.87 8.11 25.87
N ALA A 215 -12.62 8.57 26.02
CA ALA A 215 -11.52 8.29 25.10
C ALA A 215 -11.30 6.78 24.86
N TYR A 216 -11.50 5.93 25.88
CA TYR A 216 -11.37 4.49 25.75
C TYR A 216 -12.42 3.89 24.80
N ASN A 217 -13.69 4.28 24.95
CA ASN A 217 -14.76 3.77 24.09
C ASN A 217 -14.64 4.31 22.66
N GLU A 218 -14.23 5.58 22.49
CA GLU A 218 -13.93 6.15 21.17
C GLU A 218 -12.74 5.44 20.51
N ALA A 219 -11.69 5.14 21.28
CA ALA A 219 -10.56 4.36 20.80
C ALA A 219 -10.97 2.92 20.44
N GLN A 220 -11.85 2.31 21.24
CA GLN A 220 -12.40 0.98 20.96
C GLN A 220 -13.32 0.97 19.74
N GLU A 221 -14.20 1.94 19.54
CA GLU A 221 -14.98 2.05 18.29
C GLU A 221 -14.07 2.26 17.08
N ARG A 222 -12.91 2.91 17.27
CA ARG A 222 -11.84 3.02 16.25
C ARG A 222 -11.04 1.71 16.06
N THR A 223 -10.96 0.83 17.06
CA THR A 223 -10.27 -0.48 16.94
C THR A 223 -11.21 -1.61 16.53
N LYS A 224 -12.50 -1.46 16.81
CA LYS A 224 -13.63 -2.12 16.14
C LYS A 224 -13.76 -1.60 14.71
N HIS A 225 -13.43 -0.33 14.46
CA HIS A 225 -13.15 0.11 13.10
C HIS A 225 -11.91 -0.66 12.63
N PRO A 226 -12.07 -1.43 11.57
CA PRO A 226 -11.12 -2.42 11.08
C PRO A 226 -9.62 -2.25 10.94
N ALA A 227 -9.15 -1.03 11.08
CA ALA A 227 -7.90 -0.58 10.54
C ALA A 227 -6.80 -0.49 11.59
N SER A 228 -7.12 -0.75 12.87
CA SER A 228 -6.23 -0.36 13.98
C SER A 228 -5.97 -1.43 15.05
N LYS A 229 -6.07 -2.73 14.69
CA LYS A 229 -5.56 -3.86 15.50
C LYS A 229 -4.09 -3.68 15.97
N GLU A 230 -3.35 -2.73 15.37
CA GLU A 230 -2.01 -2.29 15.76
C GLU A 230 -1.96 -1.59 17.13
N LEU A 231 -2.98 -0.82 17.53
CA LEU A 231 -2.93 -0.03 18.78
C LEU A 231 -3.31 -0.81 20.05
N ASP A 232 -4.22 -1.77 19.96
CA ASP A 232 -4.70 -2.49 21.16
C ASP A 232 -3.57 -3.25 21.86
N LYS A 233 -2.57 -3.74 21.10
CA LYS A 233 -1.41 -4.43 21.66
C LYS A 233 -0.30 -3.50 22.16
N GLU A 234 -0.23 -2.26 21.67
CA GLU A 234 0.75 -1.27 22.16
C GLU A 234 0.36 -0.72 23.55
N THR A 235 -0.93 -0.71 23.88
CA THR A 235 -1.43 -0.12 25.14
C THR A 235 -1.44 -1.08 26.34
N GLY A 236 -1.28 -2.39 26.12
CA GLY A 236 -1.18 -3.39 27.20
C GLY A 236 -2.44 -3.55 28.08
N LEU A 237 -3.56 -2.96 27.71
CA LEU A 237 -4.80 -3.02 28.49
C LEU A 237 -5.57 -4.31 28.16
N PRO A 238 -5.95 -5.14 29.16
CA PRO A 238 -6.77 -6.31 28.90
C PRO A 238 -8.14 -5.88 28.35
N ALA A 239 -8.69 -6.66 27.41
CA ALA A 239 -10.07 -6.55 27.00
C ALA A 239 -10.95 -6.61 28.25
N SER A 240 -11.57 -5.49 28.63
CA SER A 240 -12.37 -5.41 29.84
C SER A 240 -13.55 -6.36 29.70
N LYS A 241 -13.62 -7.29 30.65
CA LYS A 241 -14.82 -8.07 30.94
C LYS A 241 -15.99 -7.11 31.12
N GLU A 242 -17.13 -7.49 30.58
CA GLU A 242 -18.43 -6.86 30.77
C GLU A 242 -18.60 -6.42 32.23
N SER A 243 -18.61 -5.11 32.48
CA SER A 243 -19.07 -4.56 33.75
C SER A 243 -20.59 -4.44 33.68
N LYS A 244 -21.27 -5.54 34.04
CA LYS A 244 -22.59 -5.43 34.65
C LYS A 244 -22.43 -4.86 36.05
N GLU A 245 -23.38 -3.99 36.42
CA GLU A 245 -23.59 -3.40 37.76
C GLU A 245 -22.55 -2.31 38.11
N PHE A 246 -22.94 -1.09 38.47
CA PHE A 246 -23.96 -0.71 39.46
C PHE A 246 -24.80 0.50 39.03
N SER A 247 -26.06 0.48 39.47
CA SER A 247 -27.00 1.61 39.61
C SER A 247 -26.52 2.67 40.60
#